data_AF-A0A7C4PJH1-F1
#
_entry.id   AF-A0A7C4PJH1-F1
#
_cell.length_a   1.000
_cell.length_b   1.000
_cell.length_c   1.000
_cell.angle_alpha   90.00
_cell.angle_beta   90.00
_cell.angle_gamma   90.00
#
_symmetry.space_group_name_H-M   'P 1'
#
loop_
_entity.id
_entity.type
_entity.pdbx_description
1 polymer ?
#
loop_
_entity_poly.entity_id
_entity_poly.type
_entity_poly.pdbx_seq_one_letter_code
_entity_poly.pdbx_strand_id
1 'polypeptide(L)' 'MTVFSNPQELKNALGKQQYIANEEISTVLFLAQQLGKPVLTEGPAGVGKTE' A
#
# COMPACT_ATOMS: atom_id res chain seq x y z
N MET A 1 -8.78 7.03 11.14
CA MET A 1 -8.06 6.51 9.96
C MET A 1 -9.04 6.49 8.81
N THR A 2 -8.71 7.13 7.69
CA THR A 2 -9.53 7.04 6.49
C THR A 2 -9.39 5.63 5.94
N VAL A 3 -10.49 4.89 5.90
CA VAL A 3 -10.52 3.54 5.31
C VAL A 3 -10.80 3.69 3.82
N PHE A 4 -9.95 3.12 2.96
CA PHE A 4 -10.21 3.13 1.52
C PHE A 4 -11.31 2.13 1.20
N SER A 5 -12.13 2.43 0.19
CA SER A 5 -13.30 1.62 -0.15
C SER A 5 -12.99 0.49 -1.14
N ASN A 6 -11.88 0.62 -1.89
CA ASN A 6 -11.38 -0.40 -2.82
C ASN A 6 -9.87 -0.20 -3.12
N PRO A 7 -9.18 -1.19 -3.70
CA PRO A 7 -7.76 -1.08 -4.04
C PRO A 7 -7.42 0.06 -5.00
N GLN A 8 -8.31 0.43 -5.92
CA GLN A 8 -8.06 1.50 -6.89
C GLN A 8 -8.01 2.88 -6.22
N GLU A 9 -8.87 3.12 -5.23
CA GLU A 9 -8.85 4.33 -4.42
C GLU A 9 -7.52 4.47 -3.66
N LEU A 10 -7.05 3.38 -3.05
CA LEU A 10 -5.76 3.34 -2.35
C LEU A 10 -4.59 3.60 -3.32
N LYS A 11 -4.60 2.97 -4.50
CA LYS A 11 -3.59 3.22 -5.55
C LYS A 11 -3.51 4.68 -5.96
N ASN A 12 -4.68 5.31 -6.17
CA ASN A 12 -4.75 6.72 -6.53
C ASN A 12 -4.24 7.62 -5.39
N ALA A 13 -4.53 7.26 -4.13
CA ALA A 13 -4.05 7.99 -2.96
C ALA A 13 -2.52 7.89 -2.81
N LEU A 14 -1.95 6.69 -3.02
CA LEU A 14 -0.50 6.48 -3.06
C LEU A 14 0.16 7.31 -4.16
N GLY A 15 -0.44 7.35 -5.36
CA GLY A 15 0.04 8.19 -6.46
C GLY A 15 0.07 9.69 -6.14
N LYS A 16 -0.91 10.20 -5.37
CA LYS A 16 -0.88 11.61 -4.90
C LYS A 16 0.30 11.90 -3.97
N GLN A 17 0.77 10.90 -3.23
CA GLN A 17 1.96 10.98 -2.37
C GLN A 17 3.25 10.60 -3.11
N GLN A 18 3.23 10.50 -4.44
CA GLN A 18 4.38 10.13 -5.28
C GLN A 18 4.87 8.69 -5.09
N TYR A 19 4.07 7.79 -4.53
CA TYR A 19 4.35 6.35 -4.54
C TYR A 19 3.83 5.68 -5.81
N ILE A 20 4.58 4.70 -6.30
CA ILE A 20 4.21 3.86 -7.43
C ILE A 20 3.72 2.52 -6.89
N ALA A 21 2.42 2.27 -6.95
CA ALA A 21 1.82 1.00 -6.56
C ALA A 21 1.25 0.26 -7.77
N ASN A 22 1.61 -1.01 -7.92
CA ASN A 22 0.93 -1.91 -8.86
C ASN A 22 -0.38 -2.43 -8.25
N GLU A 23 -1.12 -3.23 -9.01
CA GLU A 23 -2.40 -3.82 -8.56
C GLU A 23 -2.23 -4.74 -7.34
N GLU A 24 -1.16 -5.53 -7.30
CA GLU A 24 -0.85 -6.46 -6.22
C GLU A 24 -0.59 -5.72 -4.90
N ILE A 25 0.30 -4.72 -4.90
CA ILE A 25 0.59 -3.86 -3.74
C ILE A 25 -0.70 -3.19 -3.26
N SER A 26 -1.48 -2.66 -4.19
CA SER A 26 -2.73 -1.96 -3.85
C SER A 26 -3.73 -2.90 -3.17
N THR A 27 -3.81 -4.15 -3.63
CA THR A 27 -4.68 -5.19 -3.07
C THR A 27 -4.20 -5.64 -1.69
N VAL A 28 -2.90 -5.90 -1.54
CA VAL A 28 -2.32 -6.33 -0.25
C VAL A 28 -2.51 -5.25 0.82
N LEU A 29 -2.21 -3.98 0.50
CA LEU A 29 -2.36 -2.88 1.45
C LEU A 29 -3.83 -2.63 1.80
N PHE A 30 -4.74 -2.76 0.82
CA PHE A 30 -6.18 -2.67 1.07
C PHE A 30 -6.65 -3.76 2.04
N LEU A 31 -6.27 -5.02 1.80
CA LEU A 31 -6.64 -6.13 2.69
C LEU A 31 -6.03 -5.97 4.09
N ALA A 32 -4.77 -5.55 4.18
CA ALA A 32 -4.11 -5.29 5.46
C ALA A 32 -4.86 -4.22 6.27
N GLN A 33 -5.29 -3.14 5.62
CA GLN A 33 -6.12 -2.11 6.24
C GLN A 33 -7.46 -2.68 6.74
N GLN A 34 -8.18 -3.46 5.91
CA GLN A 34 -9.50 -4.01 6.28
C GLN A 34 -9.42 -5.06 7.39
N LEU A 35 -8.33 -5.83 7.42
CA LEU A 35 -8.10 -6.87 8.42
C LEU A 35 -7.48 -6.33 9.72
N GLY A 36 -7.03 -5.06 9.72
CA GLY A 36 -6.29 -4.48 10.84
C GLY A 36 -4.98 -5.23 11.12
N LYS A 37 -4.35 -5.80 10.08
CA LYS A 37 -3.13 -6.60 10.19
C LYS A 37 -1.95 -5.86 9.59
N PRO A 38 -0.75 -5.93 10.19
CA PRO A 38 0.45 -5.31 9.63
C PRO A 38 0.92 -6.03 8.36
N VAL A 39 1.66 -5.30 7.52
CA VAL A 39 2.38 -5.85 6.36
C VAL A 39 3.88 -5.86 6.66
N LEU A 40 4.53 -6.99 6.38
CA LEU A 40 5.99 -7.08 6.36
C LEU A 40 6.47 -6.84 4.92
N THR A 41 7.34 -5.86 4.72
CA THR A 41 7.96 -5.56 3.42
C THR A 41 9.40 -6.07 3.42
N GLU A 42 9.72 -6.98 2.50
CA GLU A 42 11.06 -7.55 2.34
C GLU A 42 11.68 -7.17 0.98
N GLY A 43 13.02 -7.07 0.94
CA GLY A 43 13.76 -6.74 -0.28
C GLY A 43 15.16 -6.18 0.00
N PRO A 44 16.02 -6.05 -1.04
CA PRO A 44 17.39 -5.54 -0.91
C PRO A 44 17.45 -4.15 -0.27
N ALA A 45 18.59 -3.75 0.30
CA ALA A 45 18.77 -2.38 0.79
C ALA A 45 18.53 -1.36 -0.34
N GLY A 46 17.93 -0.21 -0.02
CA GLY A 46 17.67 0.87 -0.98
C GLY A 46 16.38 0.75 -1.83
N VAL A 47 15.54 -0.28 -1.61
CA VAL A 47 14.26 -0.45 -2.36
C VAL A 47 13.05 0.26 -1.73
N GLY A 48 13.28 1.26 -0.86
CA GLY A 48 12.18 2.05 -0.26
C GLY A 48 11.32 1.31 0.76
N LYS A 49 11.89 0.41 1.58
CA LYS A 49 11.16 -0.30 2.66
C LYS A 49 10.82 0.57 3.87
N THR A 50 11.34 1.80 3.94
CA THR A 50 11.29 2.67 5.11
C THR A 50 10.56 3.99 4.83
N GLU A 51 10.52 4.39 3.57
CA GLU A 51 10.01 5.68 3.08
C GLU A 51 8.59 5.49 2.56
#